data_AF-A0A9N7ZE95-F1
#
_entry.id   AF-A0A9N7ZE95-F1
#
_cell.length_a   1.000
_cell.length_b   1.000
_cell.length_c   1.000
_cell.angle_alpha   90.00
_cell.angle_beta   90.00
_cell.angle_gamma   90.00
#
_symmetry.space_group_name_H-M   'P 1'
#
loop_
_entity.id
_entity.type
_entity.pdbx_description
1 polymer ?
#
loop_
_entity_poly.entity_id
_entity_poly.type
_entity_poly.pdbx_seq_one_letter_code
_entity_poly.pdbx_strand_id
1 'polypeptide(L)'
;MGTQRNGFKKEHFILSVDVGTTSIRGHVYDKEAKIRGSCITQVVPLFPEVGHVEMDPDALWKGFITVVKGAVQDAGVQMRQIEALGISSQRSTFTTWDRKTGVPYHNFISWQDQRAADLVKSWNRSCTMSAIHGVMKVLYFLSRQKRLLAASLIVFSPQHVTFRLVWVLTHYKQVRQAVAEGNCCFGTIDTWLLFKLTKGQVHATDYSNASSTGIFDSYQMCWSGLLCFLLSLPLSIFPKVENTNHNFGSTDQSIFGVSIPIMSVVADQQAAMFGECCFDVGDVKITMGTGTFMDINTGSKPHTSVAGLYPLVGWKIGSEVVYLAEGNSADTGTAIKWAHNLGELYTQ
;
A
#
# COMPACT_ATOMS: atom_id res chain seq x y z
N MET A 1 -51.72 -23.02 14.17
CA MET A 1 -50.37 -23.63 14.15
C MET A 1 -49.58 -23.00 13.01
N GLY A 2 -48.71 -22.06 13.34
CA GLY A 2 -47.78 -21.42 12.41
C GLY A 2 -46.61 -20.92 13.25
N THR A 3 -45.50 -21.64 13.16
CA THR A 3 -44.32 -21.51 14.03
C THR A 3 -43.79 -20.08 14.08
N GLN A 4 -43.73 -19.50 15.28
CA GLN A 4 -42.79 -18.42 15.58
C GLN A 4 -41.37 -18.97 15.35
N ARG A 5 -40.79 -18.69 14.17
CA ARG A 5 -39.35 -18.82 13.99
C ARG A 5 -38.72 -17.67 14.78
N ASN A 6 -38.02 -18.00 15.85
CA ASN A 6 -37.26 -17.10 16.71
C ASN A 6 -36.64 -15.94 15.91
N GLY A 7 -37.09 -14.71 16.20
CA GLY A 7 -36.71 -13.46 15.53
C GLY A 7 -35.28 -12.99 15.84
N PHE A 8 -34.29 -13.88 15.80
CA PHE A 8 -32.89 -13.46 15.77
C PHE A 8 -32.59 -12.91 14.37
N LYS A 9 -32.67 -11.58 14.25
CA LYS A 9 -32.11 -10.87 13.09
C LYS A 9 -30.63 -11.28 13.01
N LYS A 10 -30.23 -11.91 11.91
CA LYS A 10 -28.84 -12.32 11.70
C LYS A 10 -28.00 -11.04 11.70
N GLU A 11 -27.20 -10.84 12.74
CA GLU A 11 -26.30 -9.69 12.81
C GLU A 11 -25.11 -9.92 11.87
N HIS A 12 -24.81 -8.89 11.08
CA HIS A 12 -23.74 -8.86 10.09
C HIS A 12 -22.65 -7.91 10.59
N PHE A 13 -21.39 -8.29 10.37
CA PHE A 13 -20.23 -7.56 10.86
C PHE A 13 -19.26 -7.26 9.72
N ILE A 14 -18.46 -6.21 9.88
CA ILE A 14 -17.37 -5.87 8.96
C ILE A 14 -16.06 -6.25 9.61
N LEU A 15 -15.22 -7.00 8.90
CA LEU A 15 -13.86 -7.31 9.32
C LEU A 15 -12.91 -6.33 8.62
N SER A 16 -12.07 -5.64 9.38
CA SER A 16 -10.95 -4.89 8.82
C SER A 16 -9.62 -5.52 9.24
N VAL A 17 -8.65 -5.56 8.34
CA VAL A 17 -7.27 -5.93 8.69
C VAL A 17 -6.32 -4.83 8.24
N ASP A 18 -5.54 -4.31 9.18
CA ASP A 18 -4.49 -3.31 8.96
C ASP A 18 -3.12 -3.97 9.07
N VAL A 19 -2.42 -4.06 7.93
CA VAL A 19 -1.10 -4.67 7.80
C VAL A 19 -0.03 -3.58 7.89
N GLY A 20 0.28 -3.15 9.10
CA GLY A 20 1.26 -2.11 9.39
C GLY A 20 2.71 -2.59 9.32
N THR A 21 3.64 -1.67 9.61
CA THR A 21 5.10 -1.97 9.64
C THR A 21 5.52 -2.77 10.86
N THR A 22 4.92 -2.51 12.03
CA THR A 22 5.30 -3.16 13.31
C THR A 22 4.31 -4.24 13.74
N SER A 23 3.06 -4.17 13.27
CA SER A 23 2.02 -5.09 13.69
C SER A 23 0.95 -5.24 12.62
N ILE A 24 0.33 -6.41 12.59
CA ILE A 24 -0.91 -6.67 11.85
C ILE A 24 -2.05 -6.63 12.87
N ARG A 25 -3.09 -5.84 12.59
CA ARG A 25 -4.25 -5.64 13.46
C ARG A 25 -5.53 -6.00 12.75
N GLY A 26 -6.45 -6.63 13.46
CA GLY A 26 -7.75 -7.04 12.95
C GLY A 26 -8.81 -6.57 13.90
N HIS A 27 -9.89 -6.01 13.35
CA HIS A 27 -11.05 -5.55 14.11
C HIS A 27 -12.33 -6.03 13.44
N VAL A 28 -13.27 -6.49 14.25
CA VAL A 28 -14.64 -6.78 13.84
C VAL A 28 -15.53 -5.64 14.30
N TYR A 29 -16.23 -5.00 13.37
CA TYR A 29 -17.13 -3.90 13.63
C TYR A 29 -18.59 -4.33 13.48
N ASP A 30 -19.45 -3.83 14.36
CA ASP A 30 -20.90 -3.91 14.17
C ASP A 30 -21.42 -2.76 13.27
N LYS A 31 -22.73 -2.73 13.06
CA LYS A 31 -23.44 -1.70 12.26
C LYS A 31 -23.29 -0.27 12.80
N GLU A 32 -22.90 -0.11 14.05
CA GLU A 32 -22.67 1.19 14.72
C GLU A 32 -21.18 1.56 14.71
N ALA A 33 -20.35 0.83 13.94
CA ALA A 33 -18.91 0.97 13.89
C ALA A 33 -18.22 0.77 15.26
N LYS A 34 -18.83 0.02 16.17
CA LYS A 34 -18.19 -0.36 17.44
C LYS A 34 -17.36 -1.62 17.25
N ILE A 35 -16.15 -1.60 17.82
CA ILE A 35 -15.28 -2.77 17.84
C ILE A 35 -15.90 -3.83 18.75
N ARG A 36 -16.20 -4.98 18.18
CA ARG A 36 -16.76 -6.17 18.86
C ARG A 36 -15.70 -7.18 19.23
N GLY A 37 -14.62 -7.24 18.45
CA GLY A 37 -13.46 -8.07 18.73
C GLY A 37 -12.24 -7.57 18.00
N SER A 38 -11.08 -7.88 18.56
CA SER A 38 -9.79 -7.41 18.05
C SER A 38 -8.73 -8.49 18.18
N CYS A 39 -7.73 -8.45 17.31
CA CYS A 39 -6.55 -9.27 17.43
C CYS A 39 -5.35 -8.52 16.83
N ILE A 40 -4.19 -8.73 17.42
CA ILE A 40 -2.94 -8.13 16.98
C ILE A 40 -1.84 -9.18 17.00
N THR A 41 -0.97 -9.13 16.00
CA THR A 41 0.29 -9.86 15.99
C THR A 41 1.43 -8.95 15.56
N GLN A 42 2.64 -9.24 16.01
CA GLN A 42 3.83 -8.46 15.67
C GLN A 42 4.33 -8.83 14.26
N VAL A 43 4.81 -7.83 13.53
CA VAL A 43 5.58 -8.01 12.30
C VAL A 43 7.05 -8.02 12.69
N VAL A 44 7.76 -9.08 12.31
CA VAL A 44 9.21 -9.20 12.56
C VAL A 44 9.95 -8.77 11.29
N PRO A 45 10.61 -7.60 11.28
CA PRO A 45 11.45 -7.20 10.16
C PRO A 45 12.73 -8.06 10.11
N LEU A 46 13.23 -8.28 8.90
CA LEU A 46 14.49 -8.95 8.61
C LEU A 46 15.52 -7.91 8.14
N PHE A 47 16.74 -8.03 8.65
CA PHE A 47 17.86 -7.14 8.31
C PHE A 47 19.02 -7.96 7.74
N PRO A 48 18.94 -8.42 6.48
CA PRO A 48 19.95 -9.31 5.92
C PRO A 48 21.30 -8.61 5.71
N GLU A 49 21.27 -7.31 5.38
CA GLU A 49 22.45 -6.46 5.17
C GLU A 49 22.19 -5.05 5.69
N VAL A 50 23.24 -4.24 5.84
CA VAL A 50 23.12 -2.85 6.29
C VAL A 50 22.25 -2.06 5.32
N GLY A 51 21.21 -1.40 5.85
CA GLY A 51 20.25 -0.65 5.06
C GLY A 51 19.20 -1.50 4.34
N HIS A 52 19.28 -2.83 4.41
CA HIS A 52 18.27 -3.72 3.85
C HIS A 52 17.22 -4.02 4.92
N VAL A 53 15.95 -3.85 4.58
CA VAL A 53 14.81 -4.09 5.45
C VAL A 53 13.80 -4.94 4.70
N GLU A 54 13.61 -6.17 5.14
CA GLU A 54 12.77 -7.16 4.48
C GLU A 54 11.69 -7.72 5.40
N MET A 55 10.67 -8.36 4.83
CA MET A 55 9.66 -9.11 5.57
C MET A 55 9.40 -10.45 4.88
N ASP A 56 9.38 -11.54 5.66
CA ASP A 56 9.04 -12.87 5.16
C ASP A 56 7.55 -12.93 4.73
N PRO A 57 7.25 -13.24 3.45
CA PRO A 57 5.87 -13.36 2.97
C PRO A 57 5.06 -14.43 3.71
N ASP A 58 5.65 -15.56 4.05
CA ASP A 58 4.94 -16.65 4.74
C ASP A 58 4.64 -16.28 6.19
N ALA A 59 5.55 -15.57 6.86
CA ALA A 59 5.32 -15.02 8.19
C ALA A 59 4.20 -13.97 8.17
N LEU A 60 4.20 -13.06 7.19
CA LEU A 60 3.14 -12.06 7.00
C LEU A 60 1.78 -12.72 6.75
N TRP A 61 1.73 -13.74 5.90
CA TRP A 61 0.49 -14.50 5.63
C TRP A 61 -0.04 -15.21 6.87
N LYS A 62 0.83 -15.93 7.60
CA LYS A 62 0.46 -16.57 8.86
C LYS A 62 -0.08 -15.54 9.85
N GLY A 63 0.59 -14.40 9.97
CA GLY A 63 0.15 -13.29 10.82
C GLY A 63 -1.23 -12.75 10.44
N PHE A 64 -1.46 -12.53 9.15
CA PHE A 64 -2.76 -12.11 8.61
C PHE A 64 -3.87 -13.10 8.98
N ILE A 65 -3.66 -14.40 8.74
CA ILE A 65 -4.65 -15.45 9.05
C ILE A 65 -4.92 -15.54 10.55
N THR A 66 -3.88 -15.47 11.37
CA THR A 66 -4.00 -15.46 12.85
C THR A 66 -4.87 -14.30 13.31
N VAL A 67 -4.62 -13.10 12.80
CA VAL A 67 -5.35 -11.89 13.18
C VAL A 67 -6.81 -11.95 12.76
N VAL A 68 -7.09 -12.40 11.53
CA VAL A 68 -8.47 -12.58 11.03
C VAL A 68 -9.24 -13.55 11.92
N LYS A 69 -8.67 -14.73 12.20
CA LYS A 69 -9.34 -15.74 13.02
C LYS A 69 -9.49 -15.28 14.47
N GLY A 70 -8.45 -14.66 15.02
CA GLY A 70 -8.42 -14.15 16.39
C GLY A 70 -9.47 -13.06 16.62
N ALA A 71 -9.58 -12.08 15.72
CA ALA A 71 -10.53 -10.98 15.89
C ALA A 71 -11.98 -11.46 15.83
N VAL A 72 -12.28 -12.43 14.97
CA VAL A 72 -13.61 -13.05 14.86
C VAL A 72 -13.93 -13.92 16.08
N GLN A 73 -12.95 -14.66 16.59
CA GLN A 73 -13.11 -15.44 17.81
C GLN A 73 -13.35 -14.53 19.03
N ASP A 74 -12.56 -13.46 19.17
CA ASP A 74 -12.68 -12.47 20.24
C ASP A 74 -14.04 -11.78 20.23
N ALA A 75 -14.58 -11.50 19.03
CA ALA A 75 -15.93 -10.95 18.87
C ALA A 75 -17.05 -11.92 19.28
N GLY A 76 -16.76 -13.21 19.48
CA GLY A 76 -17.75 -14.24 19.78
C GLY A 76 -18.71 -14.53 18.62
N VAL A 77 -18.32 -14.19 17.38
CA VAL A 77 -19.15 -14.36 16.18
C VAL A 77 -18.58 -15.43 15.26
N GLN A 78 -19.39 -15.91 14.32
CA GLN A 78 -18.96 -16.91 13.35
C GLN A 78 -18.49 -16.25 12.07
N MET A 79 -17.53 -16.87 11.39
CA MET A 79 -16.95 -16.30 10.16
C MET A 79 -17.99 -16.06 9.05
N ARG A 80 -19.08 -16.84 9.01
CA ARG A 80 -20.25 -16.64 8.12
C ARG A 80 -21.13 -15.42 8.43
N GLN A 81 -20.83 -14.69 9.50
CA GLN A 81 -21.49 -13.44 9.88
C GLN A 81 -20.67 -12.22 9.44
N ILE A 82 -19.45 -12.43 8.91
CA ILE A 82 -18.65 -11.37 8.30
C ILE A 82 -19.23 -11.11 6.90
N GLU A 83 -19.74 -9.90 6.69
CA GLU A 83 -20.35 -9.48 5.44
C GLU A 83 -19.28 -9.05 4.42
N ALA A 84 -18.22 -8.42 4.90
CA ALA A 84 -17.12 -7.94 4.07
C ALA A 84 -15.81 -7.86 4.84
N LEU A 85 -14.72 -8.01 4.09
CA LEU A 85 -13.35 -7.75 4.50
C LEU A 85 -12.85 -6.45 3.85
N GLY A 86 -12.32 -5.54 4.66
CA GLY A 86 -11.51 -4.40 4.23
C GLY A 86 -10.04 -4.60 4.59
N ILE A 87 -9.13 -4.27 3.68
CA ILE A 87 -7.68 -4.42 3.89
C ILE A 87 -7.02 -3.05 3.81
N SER A 88 -6.29 -2.70 4.86
CA SER A 88 -5.33 -1.61 4.90
C SER A 88 -3.93 -2.19 4.93
N SER A 89 -2.96 -1.56 4.24
CA SER A 89 -1.56 -1.99 4.32
C SER A 89 -0.58 -0.83 4.29
N GLN A 90 0.57 -1.04 4.92
CA GLN A 90 1.73 -0.16 4.74
C GLN A 90 2.06 0.00 3.26
N ARG A 91 2.32 1.25 2.88
CA ARG A 91 2.62 1.63 1.49
C ARG A 91 4.02 1.19 1.09
N SER A 92 4.21 1.08 -0.23
CA SER A 92 5.53 0.97 -0.87
C SER A 92 6.40 -0.21 -0.43
N THR A 93 5.89 -1.12 0.39
CA THR A 93 6.49 -2.44 0.63
C THR A 93 5.96 -3.40 -0.43
N PHE A 94 6.85 -4.04 -1.18
CA PHE A 94 6.47 -4.83 -2.36
C PHE A 94 7.22 -6.15 -2.45
N THR A 95 6.67 -7.08 -3.23
CA THR A 95 7.36 -8.29 -3.66
C THR A 95 7.03 -8.61 -5.12
N THR A 96 7.71 -9.60 -5.68
CA THR A 96 7.39 -10.21 -6.96
C THR A 96 7.20 -11.71 -6.77
N TRP A 97 6.29 -12.31 -7.55
CA TRP A 97 5.97 -13.72 -7.44
C TRP A 97 5.64 -14.34 -8.79
N ASP A 98 5.69 -15.66 -8.83
CA ASP A 98 5.29 -16.44 -9.98
C ASP A 98 3.76 -16.44 -10.13
N ARG A 99 3.27 -16.02 -11.30
CA ARG A 99 1.85 -15.86 -11.61
C ARG A 99 1.05 -17.15 -11.47
N LYS A 100 1.67 -18.30 -11.71
CA LYS A 100 0.98 -19.60 -11.70
C LYS A 100 0.95 -20.21 -10.30
N THR A 101 2.09 -20.15 -9.60
CA THR A 101 2.25 -20.81 -8.30
C THR A 101 1.94 -19.91 -7.11
N GLY A 102 2.00 -18.59 -7.29
CA GLY A 102 1.88 -17.63 -6.20
C GLY A 102 3.11 -17.57 -5.28
N VAL A 103 4.19 -18.25 -5.63
CA VAL A 103 5.41 -18.32 -4.82
C VAL A 103 6.24 -17.04 -5.04
N PRO A 104 6.54 -16.28 -3.97
CA PRO A 104 7.40 -15.10 -4.06
C PRO A 104 8.82 -15.47 -4.50
N TYR A 105 9.42 -14.64 -5.36
CA TYR A 105 10.82 -14.80 -5.78
C TYR A 105 11.81 -14.29 -4.74
N HIS A 106 11.34 -13.46 -3.82
CA HIS A 106 12.10 -12.85 -2.74
C HIS A 106 11.18 -12.38 -1.61
N ASN A 107 11.76 -12.03 -0.46
CA ASN A 107 11.03 -11.40 0.64
C ASN A 107 10.42 -10.08 0.23
N PHE A 108 9.41 -9.60 0.96
CA PHE A 108 8.96 -8.23 0.79
C PHE A 108 10.11 -7.26 1.07
N ILE A 109 10.33 -6.30 0.18
CA ILE A 109 11.29 -5.21 0.38
C ILE A 109 10.53 -4.03 0.98
N SER A 110 10.85 -3.68 2.22
CA SER A 110 10.16 -2.65 3.00
C SER A 110 10.35 -1.25 2.42
N TRP A 111 9.40 -0.35 2.63
CA TRP A 111 9.53 1.09 2.31
C TRP A 111 10.73 1.77 3.00
N GLN A 112 11.22 1.19 4.10
CA GLN A 112 12.39 1.68 4.84
C GLN A 112 13.72 1.31 4.17
N ASP A 113 13.69 0.35 3.25
CA ASP A 113 14.88 -0.24 2.63
C ASP A 113 15.66 0.78 1.78
N GLN A 114 16.98 0.81 1.98
CA GLN A 114 17.91 1.74 1.34
C GLN A 114 18.80 1.07 0.28
N ARG A 115 18.56 -0.20 -0.10
CA ARG A 115 19.42 -0.92 -1.06
C ARG A 115 19.55 -0.23 -2.41
N ALA A 116 18.55 0.56 -2.77
CA ALA A 116 18.52 1.32 -4.02
C ALA A 116 19.03 2.76 -3.89
N ALA A 117 19.57 3.18 -2.74
CA ALA A 117 19.97 4.57 -2.49
C ALA A 117 21.01 5.08 -3.49
N ASP A 118 22.04 4.28 -3.78
CA ASP A 118 23.07 4.66 -4.76
C ASP A 118 22.53 4.69 -6.20
N LEU A 119 21.62 3.76 -6.55
CA LEU A 119 20.94 3.78 -7.85
C LEU A 119 20.10 5.05 -8.02
N VAL A 120 19.32 5.42 -7.00
CA VAL A 120 18.51 6.64 -6.98
C VAL A 120 19.40 7.88 -7.11
N LYS A 121 20.49 7.96 -6.34
CA LYS A 121 21.43 9.08 -6.38
C LYS A 121 22.09 9.22 -7.75
N SER A 122 22.51 8.11 -8.35
CA SER A 122 23.08 8.07 -9.69
C SER A 122 22.06 8.53 -10.73
N TRP A 123 20.83 8.01 -10.66
CA TRP A 123 19.77 8.34 -11.62
C TRP A 123 19.36 9.81 -11.55
N ASN A 124 19.17 10.36 -10.36
CA ASN A 124 18.81 11.76 -10.16
C ASN A 124 19.89 12.72 -10.68
N ARG A 125 21.16 12.28 -10.77
CA ARG A 125 22.28 13.05 -11.33
C ARG A 125 22.58 12.74 -12.80
N SER A 126 21.81 11.85 -13.43
CA SER A 126 22.07 11.42 -14.81
C SER A 126 21.76 12.52 -15.83
N CYS A 127 22.44 12.46 -16.98
CA CYS A 127 22.14 13.31 -18.12
C CYS A 127 20.69 13.10 -18.61
N THR A 128 20.19 11.87 -18.54
CA THR A 128 18.80 11.53 -18.90
C THR A 128 17.81 12.31 -18.05
N MET A 129 17.99 12.30 -16.72
CA MET A 129 17.12 13.06 -15.82
C MET A 129 17.23 14.57 -16.06
N SER A 130 18.45 15.08 -16.22
CA SER A 130 18.69 16.50 -16.53
C SER A 130 18.00 16.93 -17.84
N ALA A 131 18.03 16.07 -18.87
CA ALA A 131 17.34 16.30 -20.13
C ALA A 131 15.82 16.29 -19.96
N ILE A 132 15.27 15.34 -19.19
CA ILE A 132 13.83 15.29 -18.87
C ILE A 132 13.40 16.58 -18.18
N HIS A 133 14.13 17.04 -17.15
CA HIS A 133 13.84 18.29 -16.46
C HIS A 133 13.85 19.49 -17.42
N GLY A 134 14.87 19.57 -18.28
CA GLY A 134 14.98 20.62 -19.29
C GLY A 134 13.80 20.64 -20.27
N VAL A 135 13.48 19.48 -20.87
CA VAL A 135 12.36 19.34 -21.81
C VAL A 135 11.03 19.70 -21.15
N MET A 136 10.78 19.18 -19.94
CA MET A 136 9.52 19.45 -19.22
C MET A 136 9.40 20.93 -18.84
N LYS A 137 10.50 21.59 -18.50
CA LYS A 137 10.52 23.03 -18.21
C LYS A 137 10.22 23.88 -19.46
N VAL A 138 10.75 23.50 -20.62
CA VAL A 138 10.43 24.15 -21.90
C VAL A 138 8.95 23.95 -22.25
N LEU A 139 8.44 22.72 -22.16
CA LEU A 139 7.04 22.42 -22.43
C LEU A 139 6.10 23.14 -21.45
N TYR A 140 6.49 23.29 -20.18
CA TYR A 140 5.77 24.11 -19.22
C TYR A 140 5.77 25.60 -19.63
N PHE A 141 6.90 26.15 -20.07
CA PHE A 141 6.96 27.53 -20.52
C PHE A 141 5.99 27.81 -21.67
N LEU A 142 5.87 26.87 -22.61
CA LEU A 142 4.99 26.97 -23.77
C LEU A 142 3.50 26.75 -23.44
N SER A 143 3.17 25.76 -22.60
CA SER A 143 1.78 25.36 -22.35
C SER A 143 1.18 25.88 -21.05
N ARG A 144 2.01 26.33 -20.11
CA ARG A 144 1.66 26.74 -18.74
C ARG A 144 0.91 25.68 -17.92
N GLN A 145 1.00 24.40 -18.30
CA GLN A 145 0.39 23.30 -17.56
C GLN A 145 1.19 22.93 -16.32
N LYS A 146 0.59 23.06 -15.12
CA LYS A 146 1.26 22.78 -13.83
C LYS A 146 1.85 21.36 -13.73
N ARG A 147 1.24 20.36 -14.36
CA ARG A 147 1.78 18.99 -14.40
C ARG A 147 3.20 18.93 -14.98
N LEU A 148 3.49 19.71 -16.01
CA LEU A 148 4.81 19.75 -16.62
C LEU A 148 5.84 20.44 -15.73
N LEU A 149 5.40 21.42 -14.94
CA LEU A 149 6.23 21.99 -13.89
C LEU A 149 6.58 20.94 -12.82
N ALA A 150 5.62 20.16 -12.34
CA ALA A 150 5.88 19.02 -11.44
C ALA A 150 6.89 18.03 -12.04
N ALA A 151 6.68 17.62 -13.29
CA ALA A 151 7.56 16.70 -13.99
C ALA A 151 8.99 17.27 -14.16
N SER A 152 9.13 18.59 -14.24
CA SER A 152 10.45 19.25 -14.32
C SER A 152 11.20 19.31 -12.98
N LEU A 153 10.53 19.03 -11.86
CA LEU A 153 11.08 19.08 -10.50
C LEU A 153 11.10 17.70 -9.82
N ILE A 154 10.74 16.64 -10.56
CA ILE A 154 10.63 15.30 -10.00
C ILE A 154 12.01 14.78 -9.58
N VAL A 155 12.07 14.25 -8.36
CA VAL A 155 13.25 13.58 -7.81
C VAL A 155 12.80 12.26 -7.23
N PHE A 156 13.53 11.18 -7.53
CA PHE A 156 13.22 9.89 -6.93
C PHE A 156 13.82 9.78 -5.53
N SER A 157 13.11 9.08 -4.65
CA SER A 157 13.55 8.74 -3.29
C SER A 157 13.73 7.23 -3.17
N PRO A 158 14.66 6.72 -2.33
CA PRO A 158 14.79 5.30 -2.03
C PRO A 158 13.50 4.67 -1.47
N GLN A 159 12.65 5.49 -0.84
CA GLN A 159 11.34 5.06 -0.32
C GLN A 159 10.36 4.67 -1.45
N HIS A 160 10.53 5.18 -2.67
CA HIS A 160 9.70 4.76 -3.80
C HIS A 160 10.05 3.34 -4.25
N VAL A 161 9.04 2.62 -4.75
CA VAL A 161 9.23 1.24 -5.25
C VAL A 161 10.06 1.23 -6.53
N THR A 162 9.96 2.29 -7.34
CA THR A 162 10.58 2.43 -8.66
C THR A 162 12.00 1.85 -8.75
N PHE A 163 12.95 2.38 -7.98
CA PHE A 163 14.35 1.93 -8.06
C PHE A 163 14.66 0.68 -7.25
N ARG A 164 13.86 0.35 -6.24
CA ARG A 164 13.97 -0.94 -5.55
C ARG A 164 13.54 -2.09 -6.48
N LEU A 165 12.55 -1.88 -7.34
CA LEU A 165 12.15 -2.84 -8.38
C LEU A 165 13.22 -2.97 -9.48
N VAL A 166 13.81 -1.85 -9.94
CA VAL A 166 14.94 -1.89 -10.88
C VAL A 166 16.12 -2.65 -10.27
N TRP A 167 16.41 -2.44 -8.99
CA TRP A 167 17.44 -3.20 -8.26
C TRP A 167 17.14 -4.70 -8.30
N VAL A 168 15.90 -5.11 -8.00
CA VAL A 168 15.46 -6.52 -8.04
C VAL A 168 15.67 -7.15 -9.41
N LEU A 169 15.26 -6.49 -10.49
CA LEU A 169 15.42 -7.00 -11.86
C LEU A 169 16.88 -7.14 -12.29
N THR A 170 17.75 -6.29 -11.72
CA THR A 170 19.19 -6.33 -11.97
C THR A 170 19.85 -7.50 -11.23
N HIS A 171 19.50 -7.69 -9.95
CA HIS A 171 20.21 -8.61 -9.05
C HIS A 171 19.60 -10.02 -9.02
N TYR A 172 18.28 -10.16 -9.13
CA TYR A 172 17.60 -11.47 -9.07
C TYR A 172 17.35 -12.03 -10.46
N LYS A 173 18.23 -12.94 -10.88
CA LYS A 173 18.15 -13.61 -12.19
C LYS A 173 16.80 -14.30 -12.41
N GLN A 174 16.25 -14.96 -11.37
CA GLN A 174 14.94 -15.62 -11.47
C GLN A 174 13.81 -14.65 -11.81
N VAL A 175 13.82 -13.44 -11.25
CA VAL A 175 12.77 -12.44 -11.52
C VAL A 175 12.89 -11.95 -12.96
N ARG A 176 14.11 -11.64 -13.42
CA ARG A 176 14.33 -11.21 -14.81
C ARG A 176 13.90 -12.26 -15.82
N GLN A 177 14.18 -13.54 -15.56
CA GLN A 177 13.73 -14.63 -16.42
C GLN A 177 12.19 -14.74 -16.42
N ALA A 178 11.55 -14.74 -15.25
CA ALA A 178 10.11 -14.80 -15.14
C ALA A 178 9.41 -13.61 -15.83
N VAL A 179 10.03 -12.43 -15.80
CA VAL A 179 9.55 -11.25 -16.52
C VAL A 179 9.61 -11.45 -18.02
N ALA A 180 10.74 -11.97 -18.55
CA ALA A 180 10.89 -12.26 -19.97
C ALA A 180 9.90 -13.33 -20.47
N GLU A 181 9.55 -14.29 -19.60
CA GLU A 181 8.56 -15.34 -19.89
C GLU A 181 7.10 -14.89 -19.68
N GLY A 182 6.85 -13.68 -19.17
CA GLY A 182 5.50 -13.20 -18.84
C GLY A 182 4.87 -13.86 -17.61
N ASN A 183 5.65 -14.61 -16.82
CA ASN A 183 5.21 -15.34 -15.63
C ASN A 183 5.36 -14.53 -14.34
N CYS A 184 5.96 -13.34 -14.36
CA CYS A 184 6.13 -12.51 -13.17
C CYS A 184 4.89 -11.65 -12.87
N CYS A 185 4.51 -11.60 -11.59
CA CYS A 185 3.62 -10.61 -11.01
C CYS A 185 4.40 -9.69 -10.06
N PHE A 186 4.04 -8.41 -10.08
CA PHE A 186 4.46 -7.43 -9.08
C PHE A 186 3.25 -7.02 -8.22
N GLY A 187 3.52 -6.64 -6.98
CA GLY A 187 2.51 -6.00 -6.15
C GLY A 187 3.04 -5.52 -4.81
N THR A 188 2.34 -4.53 -4.27
CA THR A 188 2.41 -4.15 -2.85
C THR A 188 1.70 -5.20 -1.99
N ILE A 189 1.78 -5.05 -0.66
CA ILE A 189 1.23 -6.03 0.29
C ILE A 189 -0.26 -6.33 0.02
N ASP A 190 -1.07 -5.31 -0.21
CA ASP A 190 -2.48 -5.44 -0.57
C ASP A 190 -2.70 -6.33 -1.80
N THR A 191 -1.93 -6.08 -2.86
CA THR A 191 -2.04 -6.83 -4.12
C THR A 191 -1.70 -8.30 -3.90
N TRP A 192 -0.64 -8.56 -3.13
CA TRP A 192 -0.23 -9.92 -2.81
C TRP A 192 -1.26 -10.64 -1.94
N LEU A 193 -1.83 -9.95 -0.94
CA LEU A 193 -2.89 -10.50 -0.10
C LEU A 193 -4.14 -10.81 -0.91
N LEU A 194 -4.57 -9.92 -1.81
CA LEU A 194 -5.68 -10.19 -2.74
C LEU A 194 -5.40 -11.45 -3.56
N PHE A 195 -4.20 -11.57 -4.14
CA PHE A 195 -3.81 -12.74 -4.90
C PHE A 195 -3.88 -14.02 -4.05
N LYS A 196 -3.36 -13.99 -2.82
CA LYS A 196 -3.37 -15.16 -1.91
C LYS A 196 -4.79 -15.52 -1.44
N LEU A 197 -5.59 -14.52 -1.07
CA LEU A 197 -6.96 -14.71 -0.58
C LEU A 197 -7.89 -15.25 -1.67
N THR A 198 -7.68 -14.85 -2.92
CA THR A 198 -8.49 -15.28 -4.07
C THR A 198 -7.89 -16.46 -4.84
N LYS A 199 -6.83 -17.08 -4.32
CA LYS A 199 -6.07 -18.16 -4.99
C LYS A 199 -5.68 -17.83 -6.43
N GLY A 200 -5.17 -16.62 -6.64
CA GLY A 200 -4.62 -16.15 -7.90
C GLY A 200 -5.63 -15.63 -8.92
N GLN A 201 -6.92 -15.59 -8.56
CA GLN A 201 -7.96 -15.06 -9.45
C GLN A 201 -7.87 -13.53 -9.59
N VAL A 202 -7.40 -12.83 -8.55
CA VAL A 202 -7.32 -11.37 -8.54
C VAL A 202 -5.88 -10.90 -8.39
N HIS A 203 -5.41 -10.17 -9.40
CA HIS A 203 -4.15 -9.42 -9.40
C HIS A 203 -4.47 -7.93 -9.58
N ALA A 204 -4.87 -7.30 -8.48
CA ALA A 204 -5.37 -5.93 -8.45
C ALA A 204 -4.85 -5.16 -7.23
N THR A 205 -4.91 -3.84 -7.30
CA THR A 205 -4.60 -2.89 -6.22
C THR A 205 -5.57 -1.71 -6.31
N ASP A 206 -5.58 -0.84 -5.30
CA ASP A 206 -6.33 0.42 -5.35
C ASP A 206 -5.44 1.61 -5.76
N TYR A 207 -6.08 2.74 -6.08
CA TYR A 207 -5.36 3.95 -6.48
C TYR A 207 -4.44 4.51 -5.38
N SER A 208 -4.79 4.34 -4.10
CA SER A 208 -3.96 4.85 -3.01
C SER A 208 -2.63 4.11 -2.90
N ASN A 209 -2.65 2.77 -2.90
CA ASN A 209 -1.44 1.94 -2.93
C ASN A 209 -0.65 2.12 -4.23
N ALA A 210 -1.33 2.17 -5.39
CA ALA A 210 -0.65 2.39 -6.67
C ALA A 210 0.11 3.72 -6.69
N SER A 211 -0.51 4.81 -6.21
CA SER A 211 0.09 6.15 -6.22
C SER A 211 1.36 6.26 -5.36
N SER A 212 1.51 5.42 -4.32
CA SER A 212 2.69 5.44 -3.45
C SER A 212 3.93 4.77 -4.08
N THR A 213 3.75 4.02 -5.18
CA THR A 213 4.85 3.26 -5.80
C THR A 213 5.92 4.15 -6.42
N GLY A 214 5.58 5.39 -6.80
CA GLY A 214 6.42 6.26 -7.62
C GLY A 214 6.50 5.82 -9.09
N ILE A 215 5.71 4.82 -9.50
CA ILE A 215 5.59 4.33 -10.88
C ILE A 215 4.25 4.76 -11.50
N PHE A 216 3.21 4.85 -10.68
CA PHE A 216 1.87 5.23 -11.10
C PHE A 216 1.77 6.73 -11.41
N ASP A 217 1.09 7.09 -12.50
CA ASP A 217 0.81 8.48 -12.86
C ASP A 217 -0.56 8.90 -12.30
N SER A 218 -0.58 9.59 -11.17
CA SER A 218 -1.81 10.04 -10.51
C SER A 218 -2.60 11.11 -11.28
N TYR A 219 -2.02 11.72 -12.32
CA TYR A 219 -2.77 12.63 -13.20
C TYR A 219 -3.54 11.87 -14.28
N GLN A 220 -2.97 10.78 -14.80
CA GLN A 220 -3.62 9.93 -15.80
C GLN A 220 -4.40 8.76 -15.18
N MET A 221 -4.19 8.50 -13.90
CA MET A 221 -4.79 7.38 -13.18
C MET A 221 -4.44 6.02 -13.81
N CYS A 222 -3.18 5.87 -14.25
CA CYS A 222 -2.66 4.64 -14.82
C CYS A 222 -1.16 4.45 -14.53
N TRP A 223 -0.64 3.24 -14.75
CA TRP A 223 0.80 2.97 -14.68
C TRP A 223 1.55 3.81 -15.72
N SER A 224 2.60 4.53 -15.31
CA SER A 224 3.33 5.45 -16.19
C SER A 224 4.10 4.70 -17.27
N GLY A 225 3.56 4.69 -18.50
CA GLY A 225 4.23 4.08 -19.65
C GLY A 225 5.59 4.71 -19.96
N LEU A 226 5.73 6.03 -19.77
CA LEU A 226 7.00 6.74 -19.96
C LEU A 226 8.06 6.25 -18.97
N LEU A 227 7.73 6.17 -17.68
CA LEU A 227 8.68 5.72 -16.67
C LEU A 227 9.02 4.24 -16.83
N CYS A 228 8.03 3.42 -17.16
CA CYS A 228 8.21 2.02 -17.47
C CYS A 228 9.16 1.82 -18.66
N PHE A 229 8.99 2.59 -19.73
CA PHE A 229 9.90 2.56 -20.88
C PHE A 229 11.33 2.97 -20.50
N LEU A 230 11.49 4.10 -19.80
CA LEU A 230 12.81 4.62 -19.40
C LEU A 230 13.59 3.65 -18.51
N LEU A 231 12.88 2.91 -17.65
CA LEU A 231 13.47 1.97 -16.70
C LEU A 231 13.42 0.52 -17.17
N SER A 232 12.96 0.27 -18.40
CA SER A 232 12.78 -1.08 -18.96
C SER A 232 11.92 -1.99 -18.06
N LEU A 233 10.87 -1.43 -17.44
CA LEU A 233 9.87 -2.15 -16.66
C LEU A 233 8.71 -2.54 -17.59
N PRO A 234 8.38 -3.82 -17.74
CA PRO A 234 7.26 -4.23 -18.59
C PRO A 234 5.93 -3.98 -17.88
N LEU A 235 5.00 -3.32 -18.58
CA LEU A 235 3.69 -3.00 -18.01
C LEU A 235 2.88 -4.24 -17.57
N SER A 236 3.17 -5.41 -18.14
CA SER A 236 2.46 -6.67 -17.88
C SER A 236 2.64 -7.23 -16.47
N ILE A 237 3.65 -6.80 -15.73
CA ILE A 237 3.87 -7.29 -14.35
C ILE A 237 2.98 -6.57 -13.34
N PHE A 238 2.48 -5.38 -13.67
CA PHE A 238 1.74 -4.56 -12.73
C PHE A 238 0.28 -5.02 -12.57
N PRO A 239 -0.30 -4.90 -11.37
CA PRO A 239 -1.70 -5.24 -11.12
C PRO A 239 -2.65 -4.27 -11.80
N LYS A 240 -3.90 -4.72 -12.00
CA LYS A 240 -4.99 -3.81 -12.38
C LYS A 240 -5.26 -2.84 -11.22
N VAL A 241 -5.44 -1.55 -11.53
CA VAL A 241 -5.78 -0.54 -10.52
C VAL A 241 -7.28 -0.31 -10.53
N GLU A 242 -7.91 -0.43 -9.36
CA GLU A 242 -9.35 -0.34 -9.17
C GLU A 242 -9.72 0.71 -8.12
N ASN A 243 -11.00 1.05 -8.05
CA ASN A 243 -11.52 1.95 -7.02
C ASN A 243 -11.29 1.37 -5.61
N THR A 244 -11.13 2.24 -4.63
CA THR A 244 -10.93 1.87 -3.22
C THR A 244 -12.06 0.99 -2.70
N ASN A 245 -13.31 1.22 -3.14
CA ASN A 245 -14.50 0.44 -2.78
C ASN A 245 -14.88 -0.64 -3.81
N HIS A 246 -13.96 -1.06 -4.67
CA HIS A 246 -14.23 -2.10 -5.66
C HIS A 246 -14.51 -3.46 -5.00
N ASN A 247 -15.31 -4.29 -5.65
CA ASN A 247 -15.43 -5.69 -5.26
C ASN A 247 -14.22 -6.47 -5.80
N PHE A 248 -13.21 -6.68 -4.96
CA PHE A 248 -11.98 -7.38 -5.31
C PHE A 248 -12.14 -8.92 -5.28
N GLY A 249 -13.36 -9.41 -5.52
CA GLY A 249 -13.72 -10.81 -5.39
C GLY A 249 -13.95 -11.21 -3.93
N SER A 250 -13.84 -12.50 -3.66
CA SER A 250 -14.05 -13.05 -2.32
C SER A 250 -12.92 -13.99 -1.94
N THR A 251 -12.69 -14.12 -0.64
CA THR A 251 -11.76 -15.11 -0.12
C THR A 251 -12.18 -16.52 -0.55
N ASP A 252 -11.21 -17.35 -0.91
CA ASP A 252 -11.45 -18.76 -1.21
C ASP A 252 -11.94 -19.49 0.05
N GLN A 253 -12.97 -20.33 -0.12
CA GLN A 253 -13.62 -21.03 0.99
C GLN A 253 -12.66 -21.93 1.77
N SER A 254 -11.58 -22.45 1.15
CA SER A 254 -10.63 -23.31 1.86
C SER A 254 -9.79 -22.57 2.90
N ILE A 255 -9.79 -21.23 2.89
CA ILE A 255 -8.98 -20.42 3.81
C ILE A 255 -9.69 -20.26 5.16
N PHE A 256 -10.98 -19.90 5.11
CA PHE A 256 -11.79 -19.58 6.30
C PHE A 256 -13.00 -20.51 6.51
N GLY A 257 -13.18 -21.52 5.66
CA GLY A 257 -14.36 -22.39 5.64
C GLY A 257 -15.59 -21.75 5.01
N VAL A 258 -15.55 -20.44 4.74
CA VAL A 258 -16.59 -19.64 4.09
C VAL A 258 -15.94 -18.62 3.16
N SER A 259 -16.69 -18.17 2.17
CA SER A 259 -16.24 -17.09 1.29
C SER A 259 -16.66 -15.74 1.88
N ILE A 260 -15.70 -14.83 2.00
CA ILE A 260 -15.92 -13.47 2.51
C ILE A 260 -15.61 -12.49 1.38
N PRO A 261 -16.57 -11.65 0.97
CA PRO A 261 -16.32 -10.58 -0.01
C PRO A 261 -15.21 -9.63 0.44
N ILE A 262 -14.30 -9.27 -0.46
CA ILE A 262 -13.26 -8.26 -0.22
C ILE A 262 -13.72 -6.97 -0.90
N MET A 263 -14.22 -6.03 -0.10
CA MET A 263 -14.97 -4.86 -0.60
C MET A 263 -14.19 -3.56 -0.50
N SER A 264 -12.99 -3.60 0.08
CA SER A 264 -12.12 -2.43 0.17
C SER A 264 -10.65 -2.81 0.29
N VAL A 265 -9.83 -2.08 -0.44
CA VAL A 265 -8.37 -2.06 -0.31
C VAL A 265 -7.93 -0.60 -0.31
N VAL A 266 -7.09 -0.23 0.65
CA VAL A 266 -6.60 1.14 0.80
C VAL A 266 -5.23 1.13 1.47
N ALA A 267 -4.41 2.14 1.20
CA ALA A 267 -3.16 2.36 1.91
C ALA A 267 -3.40 2.84 3.35
N ASP A 268 -2.51 2.50 4.27
CA ASP A 268 -2.66 2.76 5.71
C ASP A 268 -2.90 4.22 6.11
N GLN A 269 -2.09 5.16 5.59
CA GLN A 269 -2.27 6.58 5.91
C GLN A 269 -3.57 7.15 5.32
N GLN A 270 -3.92 6.72 4.11
CA GLN A 270 -5.17 7.07 3.45
C GLN A 270 -6.39 6.50 4.19
N ALA A 271 -6.28 5.28 4.72
CA ALA A 271 -7.30 4.67 5.57
C ALA A 271 -7.47 5.45 6.87
N ALA A 272 -6.36 5.90 7.47
CA ALA A 272 -6.38 6.71 8.68
C ALA A 272 -7.05 8.08 8.43
N MET A 273 -6.71 8.77 7.33
CA MET A 273 -7.41 9.99 6.90
C MET A 273 -8.91 9.77 6.76
N PHE A 274 -9.31 8.68 6.11
CA PHE A 274 -10.73 8.36 5.91
C PHE A 274 -11.44 8.05 7.24
N GLY A 275 -10.79 7.29 8.13
CA GLY A 275 -11.33 6.92 9.44
C GLY A 275 -11.46 8.09 10.42
N GLU A 276 -10.62 9.12 10.28
CA GLU A 276 -10.68 10.38 11.04
C GLU A 276 -11.64 11.41 10.41
N CYS A 277 -12.41 10.99 9.40
CA CYS A 277 -13.37 11.83 8.68
C CYS A 277 -12.74 13.07 8.02
N CYS A 278 -11.49 13.00 7.56
CA CYS A 278 -10.79 14.08 6.87
C CYS A 278 -11.29 14.26 5.42
N PHE A 279 -12.59 14.49 5.23
CA PHE A 279 -13.27 14.51 3.94
C PHE A 279 -13.19 15.88 3.25
N ASP A 280 -12.97 16.95 4.01
CA ASP A 280 -12.98 18.31 3.49
C ASP A 280 -11.58 18.76 3.05
N VAL A 281 -11.54 19.66 2.06
CA VAL A 281 -10.28 20.22 1.55
C VAL A 281 -9.61 21.03 2.66
N GLY A 282 -8.34 20.70 2.94
CA GLY A 282 -7.56 21.32 4.00
C GLY A 282 -7.58 20.55 5.31
N ASP A 283 -8.37 19.48 5.44
CA ASP A 283 -8.27 18.58 6.57
C ASP A 283 -6.87 17.96 6.63
N VAL A 284 -6.32 17.92 7.84
CA VAL A 284 -4.96 17.47 8.11
C VAL A 284 -4.99 16.33 9.10
N LYS A 285 -4.31 15.25 8.76
CA LYS A 285 -3.94 14.19 9.71
C LYS A 285 -2.43 14.14 9.87
N ILE A 286 -2.00 13.99 11.11
CA ILE A 286 -0.64 13.64 11.45
C ILE A 286 -0.65 12.27 12.11
N THR A 287 -0.01 11.29 11.48
CA THR A 287 0.21 9.96 12.05
C THR A 287 1.63 9.87 12.56
N MET A 288 1.77 9.63 13.87
CA MET A 288 3.06 9.43 14.52
C MET A 288 3.23 7.94 14.86
N GLY A 289 3.93 7.22 13.99
CA GLY A 289 4.30 5.82 14.16
C GLY A 289 5.82 5.67 14.15
N THR A 290 6.33 4.67 13.41
CA THR A 290 7.78 4.55 13.15
C THR A 290 8.34 5.81 12.46
N GLY A 291 7.59 6.33 11.48
CA GLY A 291 7.78 7.67 10.91
C GLY A 291 6.63 8.61 11.28
N THR A 292 6.78 9.90 10.94
CA THR A 292 5.71 10.89 10.97
C THR A 292 5.25 11.19 9.55
N PHE A 293 3.96 11.01 9.30
CA PHE A 293 3.32 11.35 8.04
C PHE A 293 2.28 12.42 8.32
N MET A 294 2.37 13.53 7.59
CA MET A 294 1.41 14.62 7.61
C MET A 294 0.70 14.63 6.27
N ASP A 295 -0.57 14.23 6.27
CA ASP A 295 -1.41 14.15 5.09
C ASP A 295 -2.43 15.28 5.11
N ILE A 296 -2.58 15.95 3.96
CA ILE A 296 -3.54 17.04 3.76
C ILE A 296 -4.46 16.68 2.61
N ASN A 297 -5.77 16.73 2.84
CA ASN A 297 -6.76 16.54 1.78
C ASN A 297 -6.75 17.75 0.83
N THR A 298 -6.51 17.50 -0.46
CA THR A 298 -6.44 18.53 -1.51
C THR A 298 -7.63 18.50 -2.47
N GLY A 299 -8.64 17.68 -2.18
CA GLY A 299 -9.86 17.52 -2.95
C GLY A 299 -9.64 16.78 -4.27
N SER A 300 -10.43 17.13 -5.28
CA SER A 300 -10.53 16.37 -6.55
C SER A 300 -9.50 16.74 -7.61
N LYS A 301 -8.58 17.67 -7.30
CA LYS A 301 -7.54 18.10 -8.24
C LYS A 301 -6.16 17.75 -7.67
N PRO A 302 -5.29 17.08 -8.44
CA PRO A 302 -3.96 16.76 -7.97
C PRO A 302 -3.20 18.07 -7.69
N HIS A 303 -2.77 18.24 -6.44
CA HIS A 303 -1.98 19.39 -6.05
C HIS A 303 -0.53 19.20 -6.51
N THR A 304 -0.01 20.17 -7.24
CA THR A 304 1.36 20.14 -7.75
C THR A 304 2.30 20.59 -6.65
N SER A 305 2.90 19.66 -5.90
CA SER A 305 3.93 20.03 -4.93
C SER A 305 5.20 20.46 -5.66
N VAL A 306 5.59 21.72 -5.48
CA VAL A 306 6.87 22.28 -5.95
C VAL A 306 8.07 21.77 -5.15
N ALA A 307 7.85 21.00 -4.09
CA ALA A 307 8.88 20.33 -3.30
C ALA A 307 9.30 18.94 -3.84
N GLY A 308 8.87 18.59 -5.07
CA GLY A 308 9.25 17.33 -5.72
C GLY A 308 8.43 16.10 -5.28
N LEU A 309 7.35 16.30 -4.52
CA LEU A 309 6.48 15.24 -4.04
C LEU A 309 5.48 14.82 -5.13
N TYR A 310 5.35 13.51 -5.32
CA TYR A 310 4.35 12.92 -6.22
C TYR A 310 2.94 13.15 -5.64
N PRO A 311 1.95 13.59 -6.43
CA PRO A 311 0.58 13.69 -5.93
C PRO A 311 0.08 12.29 -5.57
N LEU A 312 -0.31 12.10 -4.31
CA LEU A 312 -0.87 10.85 -3.83
C LEU A 312 -2.39 10.84 -4.06
N VAL A 313 -2.93 9.67 -4.33
CA VAL A 313 -4.38 9.47 -4.32
C VAL A 313 -4.76 9.06 -2.89
N GLY A 314 -5.71 9.78 -2.31
CA GLY A 314 -6.32 9.45 -1.01
C GLY A 314 -7.23 8.25 -1.16
N TRP A 315 -8.29 8.41 -1.94
CA TRP A 315 -9.20 7.33 -2.28
C TRP A 315 -9.92 7.65 -3.58
N LYS A 316 -10.47 6.60 -4.20
CA LYS A 316 -11.43 6.72 -5.29
C LYS A 316 -12.66 5.88 -4.99
N ILE A 317 -13.79 6.52 -4.76
CA ILE A 317 -15.06 5.88 -4.42
C ILE A 317 -16.09 6.27 -5.48
N GLY A 318 -16.47 5.31 -6.32
CA GLY A 318 -17.30 5.59 -7.50
C GLY A 318 -16.66 6.64 -8.43
N SER A 319 -17.36 7.75 -8.66
CA SER A 319 -16.87 8.88 -9.46
C SER A 319 -15.95 9.82 -8.68
N GLU A 320 -16.02 9.81 -7.35
CA GLU A 320 -15.24 10.69 -6.50
C GLU A 320 -13.77 10.26 -6.46
N VAL A 321 -12.87 11.22 -6.60
CA VAL A 321 -11.43 11.05 -6.42
C VAL A 321 -10.98 12.12 -5.44
N VAL A 322 -10.24 11.72 -4.42
CA VAL A 322 -9.59 12.62 -3.47
C VAL A 322 -8.08 12.45 -3.59
N TYR A 323 -7.36 13.56 -3.68
CA TYR A 323 -5.91 13.62 -3.71
C TYR A 323 -5.37 14.12 -2.38
N LEU A 324 -4.19 13.64 -1.99
CA LEU A 324 -3.49 14.07 -0.79
C LEU A 324 -2.15 14.73 -1.16
N ALA A 325 -1.79 15.73 -0.37
CA ALA A 325 -0.42 16.19 -0.25
C ALA A 325 0.16 15.63 1.05
N GLU A 326 1.31 14.96 0.95
CA GLU A 326 1.97 14.35 2.09
C GLU A 326 3.33 14.99 2.34
N GLY A 327 3.60 15.35 3.59
CA GLY A 327 4.95 15.54 4.11
C GLY A 327 5.33 14.33 4.96
N ASN A 328 6.53 13.78 4.79
CA ASN A 328 6.98 12.65 5.58
C ASN A 328 8.33 12.91 6.29
N SER A 329 8.49 12.27 7.45
CA SER A 329 9.73 12.16 8.19
C SER A 329 9.88 10.71 8.63
N ALA A 330 10.88 10.00 8.08
CA ALA A 330 10.99 8.56 8.23
C ALA A 330 11.36 8.08 9.64
N ASP A 331 11.95 8.94 10.46
CA ASP A 331 12.71 8.51 11.64
C ASP A 331 12.19 9.00 13.00
N THR A 332 11.04 9.71 13.05
CA THR A 332 10.57 10.34 14.30
C THR A 332 10.33 9.33 15.43
N GLY A 333 9.61 8.24 15.19
CA GLY A 333 9.35 7.22 16.20
C GLY A 333 10.57 6.37 16.53
N THR A 334 11.43 6.15 15.54
CA THR A 334 12.72 5.47 15.72
C THR A 334 13.64 6.29 16.63
N ALA A 335 13.71 7.60 16.44
CA ALA A 335 14.48 8.52 17.27
C ALA A 335 13.98 8.55 18.72
N ILE A 336 12.66 8.56 18.93
CA ILE A 336 12.06 8.49 20.29
C ILE A 336 12.37 7.15 20.95
N LYS A 337 12.25 6.02 20.24
CA LYS A 337 12.61 4.69 20.77
C LYS A 337 14.11 4.60 21.10
N TRP A 338 14.98 5.15 20.26
CA TRP A 338 16.41 5.23 20.54
C TRP A 338 16.69 6.06 21.79
N ALA A 339 16.08 7.23 21.93
CA ALA A 339 16.23 8.09 23.10
C ALA A 339 15.68 7.42 24.38
N HIS A 340 14.58 6.68 24.28
CA HIS A 340 14.05 5.87 25.39
C HIS A 340 15.02 4.75 25.78
N ASN A 341 15.63 4.08 24.81
CA ASN A 341 16.62 3.02 25.04
C ASN A 341 17.95 3.53 25.63
N LEU A 342 18.22 4.83 25.55
CA LEU A 342 19.35 5.47 26.23
C LEU A 342 19.10 5.73 27.72
N GLY A 343 17.87 5.53 28.23
CA GLY A 343 17.53 5.75 29.64
C GLY A 343 17.35 7.21 30.06
N GLU A 344 17.37 8.15 29.11
CA GLU A 344 17.25 9.61 29.36
C GLU A 344 15.79 10.11 29.28
N LEU A 345 14.88 9.32 28.72
CA LEU A 345 13.44 9.60 28.72
C LEU A 345 12.75 8.80 29.82
N TYR A 346 12.79 9.30 31.04
CA TYR A 346 11.87 8.87 32.09
C TYR A 346 10.47 9.39 31.76
N THR A 347 9.52 8.50 31.50
CA THR A 347 8.09 8.83 31.48
C THR A 347 7.61 9.06 32.91
N GLN A 348 7.01 10.23 33.17
CA GLN A 348 5.86 10.30 34.08
C GLN A 348 4.61 9.85 33.32
#